data_AF-A0A535UK30-F1
#
_entry.id   AF-A0A535UK30-F1
#
_cell.length_a   1.000
_cell.length_b   1.000
_cell.length_c   1.000
_cell.angle_alpha   90.00
_cell.angle_beta   90.00
_cell.angle_gamma   90.00
#
_symmetry.space_group_name_H-M   'P 1'
#
loop_
_entity.id
_entity.type
_entity.pdbx_description
1 polymer ?
#
loop_
_entity_poly.entity_id
_entity_poly.type
_entity_poly.pdbx_seq_one_letter_code
_entity_poly.pdbx_strand_id
1 'polypeptide(L)'
;MPDKTLKATLMKSAIGARPEIRATVESLGFRRMNQTRELPDNDAVRGMLRRVSFLVAVEGEPWERPKRSQYKIWRARSNKKHQRGH
;
A
#
# COMPACT_ATOMS: atom_id res chain seq x y z
N MET A 1 -5.15 -21.10 21.52
CA MET A 1 -6.11 -20.59 20.53
C MET A 1 -5.36 -20.57 19.21
N PRO A 2 -5.85 -21.18 18.11
CA PRO A 2 -5.15 -21.10 16.85
C PRO A 2 -5.14 -19.63 16.44
N ASP A 3 -3.97 -19.01 16.48
CA ASP A 3 -3.74 -17.66 15.97
C ASP A 3 -4.18 -17.68 14.51
N LYS A 4 -5.37 -17.12 14.22
CA LYS A 4 -5.82 -16.98 12.84
C LYS A 4 -4.78 -16.11 12.15
N THR A 5 -4.06 -16.67 11.19
CA THR A 5 -3.07 -15.95 10.41
C THR A 5 -3.66 -15.63 9.05
N LEU A 6 -3.47 -14.39 8.61
CA LEU A 6 -3.80 -13.94 7.27
C LEU A 6 -2.53 -13.98 6.43
N LYS A 7 -2.59 -14.68 5.31
CA LYS A 7 -1.53 -14.61 4.30
C LYS A 7 -1.79 -13.42 3.38
N ALA A 8 -0.81 -12.54 3.32
CA ALA A 8 -0.87 -11.32 2.53
C ALA A 8 0.34 -11.22 1.63
N THR A 9 0.12 -10.89 0.36
CA THR A 9 1.15 -10.78 -0.68
C THR A 9 1.14 -9.39 -1.30
N LEU A 10 2.30 -8.73 -1.33
CA LEU A 10 2.44 -7.43 -2.01
C LEU A 10 2.50 -7.62 -3.53
N MET A 11 1.35 -7.54 -4.20
CA MET A 11 1.24 -7.70 -5.67
C MET A 11 1.73 -6.47 -6.43
N LYS A 12 1.66 -5.28 -5.82
CA LYS A 12 2.00 -4.03 -6.48
C LYS A 12 2.85 -3.14 -5.61
N SER A 13 3.84 -2.51 -6.23
CA SER A 13 4.72 -1.56 -5.56
C SER A 13 3.95 -0.34 -5.01
N ALA A 14 4.37 0.12 -3.83
CA ALA A 14 3.90 1.35 -3.20
C ALA A 14 4.55 2.63 -3.79
N ILE A 15 5.43 2.50 -4.80
CA ILE A 15 6.07 3.65 -5.46
C ILE A 15 5.01 4.54 -6.11
N GLY A 16 4.93 5.79 -5.65
CA GLY A 16 3.95 6.78 -6.13
C GLY A 16 2.62 6.77 -5.37
N ALA A 17 2.46 5.91 -4.36
CA ALA A 17 1.38 6.01 -3.38
C ALA A 17 1.60 7.20 -2.43
N ARG A 18 0.53 7.60 -1.73
CA ARG A 18 0.62 8.62 -0.68
C ARG A 18 1.56 8.14 0.44
N PRO A 19 2.28 9.05 1.12
CA PRO A 19 3.24 8.68 2.17
C PRO A 19 2.62 7.82 3.28
N GLU A 20 1.35 8.07 3.65
CA GLU A 20 0.60 7.25 4.62
C GLU A 20 0.48 5.78 4.21
N ILE A 21 0.14 5.53 2.94
CA ILE A 21 -0.02 4.17 2.40
C ILE A 21 1.33 3.48 2.39
N ARG A 22 2.38 4.19 1.97
CA ARG A 22 3.75 3.67 1.96
C ARG A 22 4.19 3.28 3.37
N ALA A 23 3.96 4.14 4.37
CA ALA A 23 4.28 3.87 5.76
C ALA A 23 3.52 2.64 6.29
N THR A 24 2.25 2.47 5.88
CA THR A 24 1.44 1.29 6.26
C THR A 24 2.00 -0.01 5.65
N VAL A 25 2.42 0.02 4.38
CA VAL A 25 3.04 -1.16 3.73
C VAL A 25 4.38 -1.51 4.39
N GLU A 26 5.18 -0.49 4.73
CA GLU A 26 6.44 -0.65 5.44
C GLU A 26 6.23 -1.15 6.89
N SER A 27 5.18 -0.70 7.60
CA SER A 27 4.86 -1.14 8.96
C SER A 27 4.38 -2.58 9.03
N LEU A 28 3.67 -3.05 8.01
CA LEU A 28 3.35 -4.47 7.82
C LEU A 28 4.60 -5.30 7.45
N GLY A 29 5.71 -4.63 7.15
CA GLY A 29 7.03 -5.20 6.88
C GLY A 29 7.18 -5.80 5.49
N PHE A 30 6.39 -5.32 4.52
CA PHE A 30 6.64 -5.61 3.11
C PHE A 30 7.77 -4.72 2.60
N ARG A 31 8.88 -5.33 2.16
CA ARG A 31 10.08 -4.61 1.67
C ARG A 31 10.33 -4.83 0.18
N ARG A 32 9.86 -5.95 -0.38
CA ARG A 32 10.05 -6.33 -1.79
C ARG A 32 8.72 -6.70 -2.45
N MET A 33 8.66 -6.59 -3.78
CA MET A 33 7.49 -7.05 -4.55
C MET A 33 7.32 -8.57 -4.45
N ASN A 34 6.07 -9.03 -4.54
CA ASN A 34 5.68 -10.44 -4.43
C ASN A 34 6.14 -11.12 -3.14
N GLN A 35 6.37 -10.33 -2.09
CA GLN A 35 6.65 -10.86 -0.77
C GLN A 35 5.33 -11.28 -0.12
N THR A 36 5.24 -12.56 0.23
CA THR A 36 4.16 -13.09 1.06
C THR A 36 4.59 -13.06 2.53
N ARG A 37 3.70 -12.61 3.42
CA ARG A 37 3.88 -12.70 4.87
C ARG A 37 2.61 -13.21 5.52
N GLU A 38 2.81 -13.96 6.60
CA GLU A 38 1.76 -14.34 7.53
C GLU A 38 1.65 -13.25 8.59
N LEU A 39 0.46 -12.69 8.74
CA LEU A 39 0.15 -11.65 9.70
C LEU A 39 -0.89 -12.17 10.69
N PRO A 40 -0.82 -11.80 11.97
CA PRO A 40 -1.87 -12.14 12.93
C PRO A 40 -3.18 -11.44 12.53
N ASP A 41 -4.29 -12.18 12.56
CA ASP A 41 -5.65 -11.65 12.34
C ASP A 41 -6.09 -10.87 13.57
N ASN A 42 -5.67 -9.61 13.62
CA ASN A 42 -6.15 -8.64 14.59
C ASN A 42 -6.88 -7.49 13.88
N ASP A 43 -7.80 -6.83 14.58
CA ASP A 43 -8.62 -5.77 13.98
C ASP A 43 -7.79 -4.60 13.44
N ALA A 44 -6.63 -4.31 14.07
CA ALA A 44 -5.71 -3.27 13.62
C ALA A 44 -5.08 -3.61 12.25
N VAL A 45 -4.58 -4.83 12.08
CA VAL A 45 -3.98 -5.38 10.86
C VAL A 45 -5.05 -5.47 9.79
N ARG A 46 -6.26 -5.91 10.12
CA ARG A 46 -7.39 -5.93 9.19
C ARG A 46 -7.74 -4.51 8.72
N GLY A 47 -7.73 -3.52 9.61
CA GLY A 47 -7.88 -2.11 9.27
C GLY A 47 -6.79 -1.58 8.34
N MET A 48 -5.52 -1.92 8.64
CA MET A 48 -4.37 -1.58 7.78
C MET A 48 -4.49 -2.23 6.40
N LEU A 49 -4.82 -3.52 6.33
CA LEU A 49 -5.00 -4.27 5.08
C LEU A 49 -6.13 -3.68 4.23
N ARG A 50 -7.26 -3.30 4.84
CA ARG A 50 -8.36 -2.60 4.13
C ARG A 50 -7.90 -1.29 3.50
N ARG A 51 -7.03 -0.53 4.18
CA ARG A 51 -6.46 0.73 3.65
C ARG A 51 -5.52 0.48 2.46
N VAL A 52 -4.88 -0.68 2.38
CA VAL A 52 -3.89 -1.03 1.34
C VAL A 52 -4.32 -2.17 0.41
N SER A 53 -5.61 -2.53 0.42
CA SER A 53 -6.20 -3.65 -0.33
C SER A 53 -5.91 -3.61 -1.84
N PHE A 54 -5.66 -2.42 -2.38
CA PHE A 54 -5.30 -2.21 -3.78
C PHE A 54 -3.83 -2.48 -4.13
N LEU A 55 -2.96 -2.64 -3.14
CA LEU A 55 -1.56 -3.01 -3.30
C LEU A 55 -1.29 -4.46 -2.87
N VAL A 56 -2.02 -4.93 -1.88
CA VAL A 56 -1.80 -6.21 -1.20
C VAL A 56 -2.98 -7.15 -1.48
N ALA A 57 -2.68 -8.36 -1.95
CA ALA A 57 -3.66 -9.44 -2.07
C ALA A 57 -3.64 -10.26 -0.78
N VAL A 58 -4.81 -10.44 -0.15
CA VAL A 58 -4.99 -11.30 1.02
C VAL A 58 -5.61 -12.61 0.55
N GLU A 59 -5.08 -13.74 0.99
CA GLU A 59 -5.66 -15.06 0.68
C GLU A 59 -7.09 -15.13 1.26
N GLY A 60 -8.09 -15.28 0.39
CA GLY A 60 -9.51 -15.34 0.76
C GLY A 60 -10.33 -14.09 0.42
N GLU A 61 -9.70 -12.96 0.10
CA GLU A 61 -10.39 -11.78 -0.43
C GLU A 61 -10.01 -11.52 -1.90
N PRO A 62 -10.95 -11.12 -2.76
CA PRO A 62 -10.64 -10.76 -4.13
C PRO A 62 -9.75 -9.51 -4.17
N TRP A 63 -8.56 -9.64 -4.76
CA TRP A 63 -7.70 -8.49 -5.03
C TRP A 63 -8.26 -7.67 -6.19
N GLU A 64 -9.03 -6.65 -5.86
CA GLU A 64 -9.54 -5.72 -6.85
C GLU A 64 -8.54 -4.59 -7.08
N ARG A 65 -8.11 -4.45 -8.33
CA ARG A 65 -7.19 -3.41 -8.74
C ARG A 65 -7.96 -2.11 -9.03
N PRO A 66 -7.85 -1.05 -8.21
CA PRO A 66 -8.60 0.18 -8.43
C PRO A 66 -8.10 0.95 -9.65
N LYS A 67 -8.96 1.85 -10.13
CA LYS A 67 -8.64 2.79 -11.20
C LYS A 67 -7.44 3.66 -10.81
N ARG A 68 -6.55 3.88 -11.78
CA ARG A 68 -5.19 4.42 -11.58
C ARG A 68 -5.11 5.79 -10.90
N SER A 69 -6.22 6.52 -10.85
CA SER A 69 -6.35 7.88 -10.33
C SER A 69 -6.38 7.98 -8.80
N GLN A 70 -6.80 6.94 -8.07
CA GLN A 70 -7.04 7.07 -6.62
C GLN A 70 -5.77 7.10 -5.76
N TYR A 71 -4.66 6.52 -6.24
CA TYR A 71 -3.44 6.34 -5.44
C TYR A 71 -2.21 7.06 -6.01
N LYS A 72 -2.28 7.61 -7.23
CA LYS A 72 -1.17 8.40 -7.76
C LYS A 72 -1.25 9.82 -7.24
N ILE A 73 -0.20 10.25 -6.52
CA ILE A 73 0.09 11.68 -6.40
C ILE A 73 0.47 12.16 -7.81
N TRP A 74 -0.43 12.87 -8.48
CA TRP A 74 0.00 13.79 -9.53
C TRP A 74 0.88 14.82 -8.84
N ARG A 75 2.20 14.69 -8.95
CA ARG A 75 3.10 15.78 -8.57
C ARG A 75 2.60 16.99 -9.36
N ALA A 76 2.15 18.03 -8.67
CA ALA A 76 2.02 19.34 -9.30
C ALA A 76 3.34 19.58 -10.04
N ARG A 77 3.27 19.88 -11.35
CA ARG A 77 4.46 20.22 -12.13
C ARG A 77 5.19 21.31 -11.37
N SER A 78 6.43 21.04 -10.96
CA SER A 78 7.22 21.97 -10.16
C SER A 78 7.31 23.33 -10.86
N ASN A 79 6.69 24.34 -10.27
CA ASN A 79 6.70 25.73 -10.71
C ASN A 79 8.07 26.39 -10.42
N LYS A 80 9.02 25.66 -9.83
CA LYS A 80 10.37 26.13 -9.47
C LYS A 80 11.16 26.67 -10.66
N LYS A 81 10.82 26.28 -11.89
CA LYS A 81 11.40 26.85 -13.13
C LYS A 81 10.89 28.27 -13.45
N HIS A 82 9.75 28.69 -12.92
CA HIS A 82 9.14 30.00 -13.19
C HIS A 82 9.53 31.10 -12.20
N GLN A 83 10.30 30.78 -11.15
CA GLN A 83 10.76 31.75 -10.14
C GLN A 83 12.25 32.14 -10.28
N ARG A 84 12.92 31.76 -11.38
CA ARG A 84 14.24 32.31 -11.71
C ARG A 84 14.06 33.55 -12.59
N GLY A 85 13.86 34.70 -11.97
CA GLY A 85 13.72 35.96 -12.67
C GLY A 85 13.43 37.09 -11.70
N HIS A 86 14.49 37.61 -11.07
CA HIS A 86 14.74 39.01 -10.73
C HIS A 86 16.25 39.16 -10.54
#